data_AF-A0A952IYA3-F1
#
_entry.id   AF-A0A952IYA3-F1
#
_cell.length_a   1.000
_cell.length_b   1.000
_cell.length_c   1.000
_cell.angle_alpha   90.00
_cell.angle_beta   90.00
_cell.angle_gamma   90.00
#
_symmetry.space_group_name_H-M   'P 1'
#
loop_
_entity.id
_entity.type
_entity.pdbx_description
1 polymer ?
#
loop_
_entity_poly.entity_id
_entity_poly.type
_entity_poly.pdbx_seq_one_letter_code
_entity_poly.pdbx_strand_id
1 'polypeptide(L)'
;MGPPRCARLIGNAVIYYNALILSESLAELERRGDVVSAEVIKRVSPVAWQHINFYGRYQFDEDFTPFDLDQLRQQLSTEEVFRLYATG
;
A
#
# COMPACT_ATOMS: atom_id res chain seq x y z
N MET A 1 -12.76 14.09 -22.58
CA MET A 1 -11.28 14.06 -22.53
C MET A 1 -10.90 13.10 -21.41
N GLY A 2 -10.27 11.96 -21.72
CA GLY A 2 -9.91 10.95 -20.69
C GLY A 2 -8.75 11.43 -19.80
N PRO A 3 -8.55 10.82 -18.62
CA PRO A 3 -7.42 11.16 -17.76
C PRO A 3 -6.10 10.92 -18.52
N PRO A 4 -5.09 11.79 -18.35
CA PRO A 4 -3.80 11.64 -19.02
C PRO A 4 -3.20 10.27 -18.69
N ARG A 5 -2.53 9.64 -19.66
CA ARG A 5 -1.95 8.29 -19.51
C ARG A 5 -1.05 8.14 -18.28
N CYS A 6 -0.36 9.22 -17.89
CA CYS A 6 0.46 9.27 -16.69
C CYS A 6 -0.36 9.13 -15.41
N ALA A 7 -1.54 9.75 -15.31
CA ALA A 7 -2.42 9.61 -14.16
C ALA A 7 -2.96 8.19 -14.02
N ARG A 8 -3.24 7.50 -15.15
CA ARG A 8 -3.61 6.08 -15.14
C ARG A 8 -2.48 5.18 -14.64
N LEU A 9 -1.24 5.44 -15.06
CA LEU A 9 -0.08 4.69 -14.62
C LEU A 9 0.13 4.85 -13.11
N ILE A 10 0.10 6.09 -12.61
CA ILE A 10 0.25 6.39 -11.18
C ILE A 10 -0.88 5.75 -10.37
N GLY A 11 -2.13 5.88 -10.82
CA GLY A 11 -3.27 5.25 -10.16
C GLY A 11 -3.13 3.72 -10.06
N ASN A 12 -2.70 3.07 -11.15
CA ASN A 12 -2.45 1.62 -11.14
C ASN A 12 -1.31 1.24 -10.20
N ALA A 13 -0.24 2.03 -10.13
CA ALA A 13 0.88 1.80 -9.21
C ALA A 13 0.43 1.90 -7.75
N VAL A 14 -0.41 2.89 -7.41
CA VAL A 14 -1.01 3.05 -6.08
C VAL A 14 -1.90 1.86 -5.72
N ILE A 15 -2.79 1.46 -6.63
CA ILE A 15 -3.69 0.32 -6.41
C ILE A 15 -2.89 -0.96 -6.19
N TYR A 16 -1.85 -1.19 -7.00
CA TYR A 16 -0.98 -2.35 -6.87
C TYR A 16 -0.25 -2.36 -5.52
N TYR A 17 0.34 -1.23 -5.13
CA TYR A 17 1.03 -1.07 -3.86
C TYR A 17 0.11 -1.36 -2.67
N ASN A 18 -1.08 -0.76 -2.66
CA ASN A 18 -2.06 -0.98 -1.60
C ASN A 18 -2.53 -2.43 -1.54
N ALA A 19 -2.86 -3.03 -2.69
CA ALA A 19 -3.30 -4.42 -2.75
C ALA A 19 -2.23 -5.38 -2.19
N LEU A 20 -0.96 -5.15 -2.56
CA LEU A 20 0.15 -5.98 -2.08
C LEU A 20 0.24 -5.97 -0.55
N ILE A 21 0.31 -4.78 0.07
CA ILE A 21 0.50 -4.65 1.52
C ILE A 21 -0.73 -5.15 2.29
N LEU A 22 -1.94 -4.89 1.79
CA LEU A 22 -3.18 -5.36 2.42
C LEU A 22 -3.29 -6.89 2.36
N SER A 23 -2.96 -7.52 1.22
CA SER A 23 -2.98 -8.98 1.07
C SER A 23 -1.99 -9.67 2.02
N GLU A 24 -0.78 -9.12 2.16
CA GLU A 24 0.24 -9.67 3.05
C GLU A 24 -0.16 -9.52 4.52
N SER A 25 -0.67 -8.34 4.90
CA SER A 25 -1.15 -8.09 6.26
C SER A 25 -2.31 -9.01 6.62
N LEU A 26 -3.22 -9.24 5.68
CA LEU A 26 -4.33 -10.18 5.86
C LEU A 26 -3.82 -11.60 6.10
N ALA A 27 -2.88 -12.09 5.28
CA ALA A 27 -2.33 -13.43 5.41
C ALA A 27 -1.57 -13.64 6.74
N GLU A 28 -0.90 -12.61 7.25
CA GLU A 28 -0.24 -12.64 8.57
C GLU A 28 -1.28 -12.67 9.71
N LEU A 29 -2.31 -11.82 9.65
CA LEU A 29 -3.39 -11.78 10.65
C LEU A 29 -4.14 -13.12 10.71
N GLU A 30 -4.45 -13.71 9.56
CA GLU A 30 -5.09 -15.02 9.47
C GLU A 30 -4.20 -16.12 10.05
N ARG A 31 -2.88 -16.10 9.80
CA ARG A 31 -1.92 -17.03 10.43
C ARG A 31 -1.85 -16.88 11.94
N ARG A 32 -1.96 -15.65 12.46
CA ARG A 32 -1.98 -15.36 13.91
C ARG A 32 -3.32 -15.66 14.57
N GLY A 33 -4.38 -15.87 13.78
CA GLY A 33 -5.73 -16.08 14.28
C GLY A 33 -6.43 -14.79 14.75
N ASP A 34 -5.93 -13.61 14.37
CA ASP A 34 -6.54 -12.32 14.70
C ASP A 34 -7.65 -11.97 13.69
N VAL A 35 -8.81 -12.57 13.93
CA VAL A 35 -9.99 -12.45 13.07
C VAL A 35 -10.54 -11.02 13.03
N VAL A 36 -10.43 -10.26 14.13
CA VAL A 36 -11.00 -8.91 14.22
C VAL A 36 -10.22 -7.96 13.32
N SER A 37 -8.89 -7.94 13.43
CA SER A 37 -8.04 -7.10 12.59
C SER A 37 -8.11 -7.53 11.13
N ALA A 38 -8.20 -8.84 10.85
CA ALA A 38 -8.35 -9.36 9.49
C ALA A 38 -9.63 -8.84 8.81
N GLU A 39 -10.76 -8.82 9.52
CA GLU A 39 -12.02 -8.29 8.98
C GLU A 39 -11.99 -6.78 8.72
N VAL A 40 -11.21 -6.01 9.49
CA VAL A 40 -10.97 -4.59 9.21
C VAL A 40 -10.19 -4.44 7.91
N ILE A 41 -9.07 -5.16 7.76
CA ILE A 41 -8.22 -5.09 6.56
C ILE A 41 -9.00 -5.48 5.29
N LYS A 42 -9.88 -6.50 5.35
CA LYS A 42 -10.74 -6.89 4.22
C LYS A 42 -11.68 -5.79 3.73
N ARG A 43 -12.02 -4.82 4.58
CA ARG A 43 -12.91 -3.70 4.23
C ARG A 43 -12.17 -2.48 3.69
N VAL A 44 -10.84 -2.47 3.78
CA VAL A 44 -10.02 -1.37 3.27
C VAL A 44 -10.04 -1.39 1.74
N SER A 45 -10.30 -0.23 1.14
CA SER A 45 -10.25 -0.08 -0.31
C SER A 45 -8.80 0.00 -0.78
N PRO A 46 -8.38 -0.77 -1.81
CA PRO A 46 -7.07 -0.63 -2.42
C PRO A 46 -6.91 0.71 -3.17
N VAL A 47 -7.98 1.51 -3.30
CA VAL A 47 -7.94 2.87 -3.84
C VAL A 47 -7.65 3.91 -2.75
N ALA A 48 -7.56 3.50 -1.47
CA ALA A 48 -7.24 4.40 -0.37
C ALA A 48 -5.92 5.13 -0.63
N TRP A 49 -5.96 6.45 -0.54
CA TRP A 49 -4.82 7.31 -0.92
C TRP A 49 -4.46 8.33 0.16
N GLN A 50 -5.22 8.39 1.26
CA GLN A 50 -5.04 9.37 2.33
C GLN A 50 -3.66 9.28 2.99
N HIS A 51 -3.03 8.11 2.96
CA HIS A 51 -1.67 7.87 3.48
C HIS A 51 -0.56 8.11 2.44
N ILE A 52 -0.90 8.47 1.19
CA ILE A 52 0.04 8.70 0.11
C ILE A 52 0.22 10.21 -0.11
N ASN A 53 1.45 10.69 0.04
CA ASN A 53 1.78 12.06 -0.32
C ASN A 53 1.89 12.18 -1.85
N PHE A 54 1.05 13.00 -2.48
CA PHE A 54 1.15 13.34 -3.91
C PHE A 54 1.76 14.71 -4.17
N TYR A 55 1.83 15.57 -3.16
CA TYR A 55 2.26 16.97 -3.28
C TYR A 55 3.76 17.15 -2.99
N GLY A 56 4.48 16.06 -2.71
CA GLY A 56 5.92 16.08 -2.53
C GLY A 56 6.67 16.49 -3.80
N ARG A 57 7.88 17.04 -3.63
CA ARG A 57 8.82 17.23 -4.72
C ARG A 57 9.68 15.98 -4.83
N TYR A 58 9.46 15.20 -5.89
CA TYR A 58 10.20 13.97 -6.15
C TYR A 58 11.31 14.25 -7.17
N GLN A 59 12.53 13.85 -6.84
CA GLN A 59 13.64 13.80 -7.78
C GLN A 59 13.97 12.32 -8.02
N PHE A 60 13.97 11.92 -9.28
CA PHE A 60 14.44 10.60 -9.66
C PHE A 60 15.97 10.66 -9.69
N ASP A 61 16.60 9.84 -8.86
CA ASP A 61 18.05 9.69 -8.88
C ASP A 61 18.46 8.91 -10.14
N GLU A 62 19.61 9.25 -10.72
CA GLU A 62 20.18 8.51 -11.86
C GLU A 62 20.68 7.13 -11.39
N ASP A 63 21.05 7.01 -10.11
CA ASP A 63 21.46 5.76 -9.46
C ASP A 63 20.25 4.95 -8.94
N PHE A 64 19.17 4.88 -9.72
CA PHE A 64 17.97 4.14 -9.35
C PHE A 64 18.31 2.67 -9.07
N THR A 65 18.24 2.29 -7.79
CA THR A 65 18.31 0.90 -7.37
C THR A 65 16.87 0.36 -7.37
N PRO A 66 16.59 -0.78 -8.04
CA PRO A 66 15.26 -1.38 -8.01
C PRO A 66 14.81 -1.57 -6.57
N PHE A 67 13.68 -0.94 -6.24
CA PHE A 67 13.09 -1.08 -4.92
C PHE A 67 12.60 -2.53 -4.74
N ASP A 68 13.15 -3.23 -3.75
CA ASP A 68 12.76 -4.60 -3.45
C ASP A 68 11.45 -4.62 -2.65
N LEU A 69 10.38 -5.01 -3.35
CA LEU A 69 9.04 -5.15 -2.76
C LEU A 69 9.01 -6.23 -1.67
N ASP A 70 9.83 -7.28 -1.78
CA ASP A 70 9.93 -8.32 -0.76
C ASP A 70 10.66 -7.83 0.48
N GLN A 71 11.64 -6.93 0.32
CA GLN A 71 12.27 -6.26 1.45
C GLN A 71 11.31 -5.32 2.16
N LEU A 72 10.51 -4.53 1.42
CA LEU A 72 9.47 -3.68 2.02
C LEU A 72 8.47 -4.50 2.84
N ARG A 73 8.07 -5.68 2.32
CA ARG A 73 7.17 -6.61 3.03
C ARG A 73 7.71 -7.00 4.40
N GLN A 74 9.02 -7.18 4.53
CA GLN A 74 9.64 -7.54 5.81
C GLN A 74 9.76 -6.35 6.77
N GLN A 75 9.74 -5.13 6.25
CA GLN A 75 9.89 -3.90 7.03
C GLN A 75 8.56 -3.37 7.57
N LEU A 76 7.44 -3.65 6.89
CA LEU A 76 6.11 -3.20 7.33
C LEU A 76 5.49 -4.20 8.29
N SER A 77 5.31 -3.78 9.54
CA SER A 77 4.55 -4.57 10.51
C SER A 77 3.05 -4.47 10.23
N THR A 78 2.31 -5.54 10.56
CA THR A 78 0.84 -5.54 10.45
C THR A 78 0.20 -4.38 11.22
N GLU A 79 0.78 -3.99 12.35
CA GLU A 79 0.33 -2.86 13.16
C GLU A 79 0.52 -1.51 12.44
N GLU A 80 1.60 -1.35 11.67
CA GLU A 80 1.84 -0.15 10.87
C GLU A 80 0.85 -0.04 9.72
N VAL A 81 0.57 -1.16 9.04
CA VAL A 81 -0.47 -1.21 8.01
C VAL A 81 -1.83 -0.88 8.61
N PHE A 82 -2.17 -1.45 9.76
CA PHE A 82 -3.41 -1.10 10.44
C PHE A 82 -3.49 0.41 10.76
N ARG A 83 -2.39 1.03 11.21
CA ARG A 83 -2.36 2.49 11.44
C ARG A 83 -2.54 3.30 10.15
N LEU A 84 -1.94 2.88 9.04
CA LEU A 84 -2.03 3.63 7.79
C LEU A 84 -3.44 3.59 7.18
N TYR A 85 -4.17 2.48 7.38
CA TYR A 85 -5.46 2.26 6.70
C TYR A 85 -6.70 2.28 7.62
N ALA A 86 -6.57 2.07 8.93
CA ALA A 86 -7.71 2.01 9.86
C ALA A 86 -7.98 3.31 10.64
N THR A 87 -7.08 4.30 10.58
CA THR A 87 -7.27 5.64 11.20
C THR A 87 -7.72 6.73 10.22
N GLY A 88 -8.30 6.35 9.08
CA GLY A 88 -8.82 7.25 8.03
C GLY A 88 -10.33 7.42 8.04
#